data_AF-A0A966XZV5-F1
#
_entry.id   AF-A0A966XZV5-F1
#
_cell.length_a   1.000
_cell.length_b   1.000
_cell.length_c   1.000
_cell.angle_alpha   90.00
_cell.angle_beta   90.00
_cell.angle_gamma   90.00
#
_symmetry.space_group_name_H-M   'P 1'
#
loop_
_entity.id
_entity.type
_entity.pdbx_description
1 polymer ?
#
loop_
_entity_poly.entity_id
_entity_poly.type
_entity_poly.pdbx_seq_one_letter_code
_entity_poly.pdbx_strand_id
1 'polypeptide(L)'
;MKRAIPSRPAFAAPAASQASAISGGNRASIRPVSGAFLGVSIIKCPKGSEPFYPASSTLPESREAIGRRGYDSKRSRRGDYGRSSTYDAFGESPVCGAYRLNDKDSQTRERGLAVVRTVAELRKAVAAFRAAGRTIGLVPTMGALHEGHVSLVAGALARGDVPAASIFVNPTQFGPNEDFAAYPRDEAGDFAKLEAAGCRIVFAPDKDEMYPTPMLTTVKVTGVTDGLCGPFRPGHFEGVATVVTKLLMMAMPDRGYFGEKDFQQLQVIKTMVRDLAMPVEIVGMPTVREPDGLAMSSRNRYLAAAERETALRLYREMTAVALAVRGGGASCTEATAAASVALLAAGFDKVEYLTVVDAESLRPLEKVAGPARVIVAARLGRTRLIDNIAVG
;
A
#
# COMPACT_ATOMS: atom_id res chain seq x y z
N MET A 1 -74.33 -34.24 14.04
CA MET A 1 -73.78 -34.67 15.35
C MET A 1 -72.54 -33.85 15.65
N LYS A 2 -72.58 -33.08 16.74
CA LYS A 2 -71.55 -32.16 17.24
C LYS A 2 -70.62 -32.88 18.22
N ARG A 3 -69.33 -32.54 18.23
CA ARG A 3 -68.44 -32.39 19.42
C ARG A 3 -67.28 -31.48 18.99
N ALA A 4 -67.32 -30.17 19.25
CA ALA A 4 -67.17 -29.41 20.52
C ALA A 4 -65.69 -29.12 20.87
N ILE A 5 -65.35 -27.84 20.71
CA ILE A 5 -64.16 -27.11 21.17
C ILE A 5 -64.34 -26.74 22.66
N PRO A 6 -63.25 -26.58 23.43
CA PRO A 6 -63.14 -25.43 24.34
C PRO A 6 -61.74 -24.76 24.21
N SER A 7 -61.64 -23.51 23.76
CA SER A 7 -61.76 -22.22 24.49
C SER A 7 -60.54 -21.85 25.34
N ARG A 8 -59.83 -20.80 24.89
CA ARG A 8 -58.89 -19.96 25.67
C ARG A 8 -59.57 -19.36 26.92
N PRO A 9 -58.76 -18.87 27.86
CA PRO A 9 -58.98 -17.55 28.44
C PRO A 9 -57.82 -16.59 28.14
N ALA A 10 -58.19 -15.31 28.11
CA ALA A 10 -57.37 -14.12 27.90
C ALA A 10 -57.25 -13.30 29.20
N PHE A 11 -56.40 -12.26 29.16
CA PHE A 11 -56.18 -11.19 30.15
C PHE A 11 -55.35 -11.61 31.39
N ALA A 12 -54.42 -10.82 31.93
CA ALA A 12 -54.29 -9.36 31.96
C ALA A 12 -52.83 -8.89 32.18
N ALA A 13 -52.49 -7.71 31.63
CA ALA A 13 -51.58 -6.74 32.27
C ALA A 13 -52.45 -5.80 33.12
N PRO A 14 -52.00 -5.34 34.31
CA PRO A 14 -51.39 -4.00 34.43
C PRO A 14 -50.27 -4.00 35.52
N ALA A 15 -49.52 -2.96 35.87
CA ALA A 15 -49.72 -1.53 35.79
C ALA A 15 -48.35 -0.80 35.88
N ALA A 16 -48.30 0.39 35.29
CA ALA A 16 -47.38 1.44 35.70
C ALA A 16 -47.69 1.89 37.14
N SER A 17 -46.67 2.29 37.91
CA SER A 17 -46.86 3.21 39.02
C SER A 17 -45.98 4.44 38.86
N GLN A 18 -46.60 5.56 39.19
CA GLN A 18 -46.17 6.92 38.93
C GLN A 18 -45.20 7.42 40.01
N ALA A 19 -44.54 8.50 39.63
CA ALA A 19 -43.82 9.46 40.43
C ALA A 19 -44.45 9.79 41.80
N SER A 20 -43.60 10.03 42.79
CA SER A 20 -43.80 11.12 43.75
C SER A 20 -42.45 11.70 44.17
N ALA A 21 -42.41 13.02 44.15
CA ALA A 21 -41.30 13.88 44.51
C ALA A 21 -41.18 14.04 46.02
N ILE A 22 -39.96 14.08 46.56
CA ILE A 22 -39.65 14.86 47.75
C ILE A 22 -38.30 15.57 47.56
N SER A 23 -38.36 16.86 47.81
CA SER A 23 -37.33 17.89 47.85
C SER A 23 -36.15 17.61 48.77
N GLY A 24 -34.96 18.08 48.38
CA GLY A 24 -33.83 18.25 49.28
C GLY A 24 -32.68 18.93 48.55
N GLY A 25 -32.56 20.24 48.70
CA GLY A 25 -31.56 21.04 48.00
C GLY A 25 -30.13 20.78 48.47
N ASN A 26 -29.18 20.99 47.57
CA ASN A 26 -27.93 21.66 47.95
C ASN A 26 -27.35 22.39 46.74
N ARG A 27 -27.26 23.72 46.85
CA ARG A 27 -26.51 24.58 45.95
C ARG A 27 -25.03 24.40 46.24
N ALA A 28 -24.26 23.97 45.25
CA ALA A 28 -22.81 24.18 45.22
C ALA A 28 -22.48 25.01 43.98
N SER A 29 -21.78 26.11 44.22
CA SER A 29 -21.47 27.16 43.27
C SER A 29 -20.48 26.70 42.20
N ILE A 30 -20.79 27.03 40.95
CA ILE A 30 -19.86 26.93 39.82
C ILE A 30 -19.07 28.24 39.78
N ARG A 31 -17.75 28.17 39.97
CA ARG A 31 -16.80 29.23 39.60
C ARG A 31 -16.17 28.87 38.24
N PRO A 32 -15.97 29.82 37.33
CA PRO A 32 -15.32 29.55 36.06
C PRO A 32 -13.81 29.47 36.28
N VAL A 33 -13.17 28.40 35.81
CA VAL A 33 -11.71 28.37 35.67
C VAL A 33 -11.37 28.70 34.23
N SER A 34 -10.71 29.85 34.09
CA SER A 34 -10.09 30.38 32.89
C SER A 34 -9.17 29.36 32.22
N GLY A 35 -9.10 29.44 30.90
CA GLY A 35 -8.43 28.50 30.02
C GLY A 35 -6.96 28.24 30.35
N ALA A 36 -6.57 26.98 30.14
CA ALA A 36 -5.20 26.56 30.02
C ALA A 36 -5.02 25.96 28.63
N PHE A 37 -4.29 26.68 27.77
CA PHE A 37 -3.71 26.12 26.55
C PHE A 37 -2.85 24.91 26.93
N LEU A 38 -3.14 23.74 26.36
CA LEU A 38 -2.24 22.58 26.43
C LEU A 38 -0.97 22.90 25.63
N GLY A 39 0.06 23.38 26.33
CA GLY A 39 1.42 23.41 25.82
C GLY A 39 1.97 21.99 25.75
N VAL A 40 2.36 21.55 24.55
CA VAL A 40 3.18 20.34 24.38
C VAL A 40 4.54 20.61 25.01
N SER A 41 4.77 20.10 26.21
CA SER A 41 6.09 20.10 26.85
C SER A 41 6.99 19.14 26.09
N ILE A 42 7.79 19.66 25.16
CA ILE A 42 9.00 19.00 24.69
C ILE A 42 9.87 18.80 25.93
N ILE A 43 10.04 17.55 26.36
CA ILE A 43 10.78 17.20 27.58
C ILE A 43 12.20 17.77 27.45
N LYS A 44 12.48 18.80 28.25
CA LYS A 44 13.82 19.33 28.43
C LYS A 44 14.56 18.35 29.34
N CYS A 45 15.48 17.58 28.76
CA CYS A 45 16.30 16.62 29.49
C CYS A 45 16.97 17.33 30.69
N PRO A 46 16.86 16.83 31.94
CA PRO A 46 17.55 17.43 33.07
C PRO A 46 19.06 17.24 32.89
N LYS A 47 19.83 18.32 33.02
CA LYS A 47 21.28 18.22 33.21
C LYS A 47 21.52 17.62 34.59
N GLY A 48 22.15 16.44 34.64
CA GLY A 48 22.75 15.91 35.85
C GLY A 48 22.36 14.48 36.20
N SER A 49 22.99 13.51 35.54
CA SER A 49 23.39 12.25 36.16
C SER A 49 24.47 11.61 35.30
N GLU A 50 25.63 11.35 35.91
CA GLU A 50 26.79 10.73 35.28
C GLU A 50 26.48 9.26 34.90
N PRO A 51 27.01 8.75 33.78
CA PRO A 51 26.89 7.33 33.46
C PRO A 51 27.89 6.49 34.27
N PHE A 52 27.36 5.50 34.96
CA PHE A 52 28.10 4.41 35.60
C PHE A 52 28.63 3.46 34.51
N TYR A 53 29.96 3.38 34.34
CA TYR A 53 30.62 2.38 33.49
C TYR A 53 31.35 1.35 34.37
N PRO A 54 31.15 0.03 34.19
CA PRO A 54 32.02 -0.96 34.80
C PRO A 54 33.35 -1.05 34.04
N ALA A 55 34.44 -1.15 34.79
CA ALA A 55 35.81 -1.14 34.30
C ALA A 55 36.29 -2.49 33.74
N SER A 56 37.26 -2.35 32.83
CA SER A 56 38.41 -3.22 32.54
C SER A 56 38.38 -4.10 31.28
N SER A 57 39.19 -3.71 30.30
CA SER A 57 40.28 -4.53 29.80
C SER A 57 41.34 -3.65 29.12
N THR A 58 42.58 -4.01 29.40
CA THR A 58 43.86 -3.37 29.10
C THR A 58 44.18 -3.24 27.61
N LEU A 59 44.77 -2.11 27.17
CA LEU A 59 45.80 -2.05 26.12
C LEU A 59 46.67 -0.76 26.28
N PRO A 60 47.96 -0.79 25.87
CA PRO A 60 49.01 0.06 26.42
C PRO A 60 49.20 1.41 25.71
N GLU A 61 49.83 2.33 26.45
CA GLU A 61 50.28 3.65 26.05
C GLU A 61 51.28 3.63 24.88
N SER A 62 51.16 4.60 23.97
CA SER A 62 52.34 5.26 23.39
C SER A 62 52.04 6.73 23.10
N ARG A 63 52.99 7.56 23.51
CA ARG A 63 53.00 9.03 23.57
C ARG A 63 53.39 9.68 22.23
N GLU A 64 53.04 10.96 22.12
CA GLU A 64 53.77 12.06 21.42
C GLU A 64 53.84 12.01 19.88
N ALA A 65 53.88 13.10 19.10
CA ALA A 65 53.75 14.53 19.33
C ALA A 65 53.53 15.22 17.95
N ILE A 66 53.13 16.48 18.05
CA ILE A 66 52.86 17.49 17.03
C ILE A 66 54.01 17.71 16.03
N GLY A 67 53.67 17.95 14.76
CA GLY A 67 54.61 18.48 13.76
C GLY A 67 53.91 19.15 12.57
N ARG A 68 53.77 20.49 12.61
CA ARG A 68 53.42 21.34 11.46
C ARG A 68 54.58 21.39 10.45
N ARG A 69 54.27 21.40 9.14
CA ARG A 69 54.92 22.26 8.13
C ARG A 69 54.24 22.11 6.76
N GLY A 70 53.95 23.25 6.13
CA GLY A 70 53.46 23.34 4.75
C GLY A 70 54.58 23.57 3.72
N TYR A 71 54.15 23.72 2.46
CA TYR A 71 54.74 24.35 1.25
C TYR A 71 54.29 23.51 0.04
N ASP A 72 53.42 23.99 -0.84
CA ASP A 72 53.59 24.95 -1.94
C ASP A 72 54.02 24.30 -3.29
N SER A 73 53.39 24.86 -4.30
CA SER A 73 53.32 24.69 -5.75
C SER A 73 54.57 24.28 -6.57
N LYS A 74 54.32 23.52 -7.66
CA LYS A 74 54.51 23.92 -9.09
C LYS A 74 54.74 22.71 -10.03
N ARG A 75 53.82 22.57 -11.00
CA ARG A 75 54.04 22.63 -12.47
C ARG A 75 55.29 21.93 -13.07
N SER A 76 55.07 20.91 -13.91
CA SER A 76 55.87 20.57 -15.11
C SER A 76 55.18 19.43 -15.89
N ARG A 77 54.51 19.69 -17.03
CA ARG A 77 54.98 19.56 -18.44
C ARG A 77 55.42 18.16 -18.89
N ARG A 78 54.61 17.62 -19.83
CA ARG A 78 54.88 16.85 -21.07
C ARG A 78 55.94 15.75 -21.07
N GLY A 79 55.52 14.58 -21.56
CA GLY A 79 56.38 13.54 -22.13
C GLY A 79 55.54 12.51 -22.88
N ASP A 80 55.54 12.62 -24.20
CA ASP A 80 54.93 11.75 -25.19
C ASP A 80 55.90 10.59 -25.52
N TYR A 81 55.43 9.35 -25.56
CA TYR A 81 56.10 8.22 -26.20
C TYR A 81 55.07 7.13 -26.53
N GLY A 82 54.85 6.90 -27.82
CA GLY A 82 54.15 5.73 -28.34
C GLY A 82 55.10 4.59 -28.70
N ARG A 83 54.66 3.34 -28.53
CA ARG A 83 54.48 2.34 -29.62
C ARG A 83 54.13 0.94 -29.08
N SER A 84 53.13 0.36 -29.76
CA SER A 84 52.88 -1.06 -30.12
C SER A 84 53.17 -2.19 -29.11
N SER A 85 52.20 -3.06 -28.88
CA SER A 85 52.04 -4.30 -29.68
C SER A 85 50.87 -5.16 -29.18
N THR A 86 49.90 -5.38 -30.07
CA THR A 86 49.14 -6.62 -30.34
C THR A 86 48.82 -7.59 -29.19
N TYR A 87 47.53 -7.75 -28.88
CA TYR A 87 46.85 -9.06 -28.83
C TYR A 87 45.35 -8.85 -29.07
N ASP A 88 44.85 -9.48 -30.14
CA ASP A 88 43.45 -9.60 -30.55
C ASP A 88 42.67 -10.45 -29.51
N ALA A 89 41.55 -9.96 -29.00
CA ALA A 89 40.17 -10.10 -29.49
C ALA A 89 39.45 -11.37 -28.99
N PHE A 90 38.50 -11.20 -28.05
CA PHE A 90 37.27 -12.00 -27.96
C PHE A 90 36.16 -11.21 -27.23
N GLY A 91 35.17 -10.74 -28.01
CA GLY A 91 33.75 -10.69 -27.66
C GLY A 91 33.27 -9.69 -26.60
N GLU A 92 33.10 -8.43 -26.96
CA GLU A 92 32.24 -7.49 -26.21
C GLU A 92 30.76 -7.67 -26.60
N SER A 93 29.93 -7.93 -25.59
CA SER A 93 28.46 -7.80 -25.64
C SER A 93 28.08 -6.34 -25.36
N PRO A 94 27.18 -5.69 -26.12
CA PRO A 94 26.94 -4.27 -25.97
C PRO A 94 25.75 -4.00 -25.05
N VAL A 95 25.93 -4.02 -23.71
CA VAL A 95 24.95 -3.39 -22.81
C VAL A 95 25.62 -2.88 -21.52
N CYS A 96 26.10 -1.64 -21.54
CA CYS A 96 26.05 -0.66 -20.44
C CYS A 96 26.89 0.57 -20.79
N GLY A 97 26.26 1.55 -21.44
CA GLY A 97 26.83 2.88 -21.56
C GLY A 97 26.68 3.64 -20.25
N ALA A 98 27.74 3.70 -19.45
CA ALA A 98 27.84 4.65 -18.36
C ALA A 98 27.94 6.07 -18.94
N TYR A 99 26.83 6.80 -18.98
CA TYR A 99 26.80 8.17 -19.49
C TYR A 99 27.53 9.11 -18.52
N ARG A 100 28.66 9.66 -18.96
CA ARG A 100 29.34 10.79 -18.29
C ARG A 100 28.48 12.04 -18.39
N LEU A 101 28.32 12.71 -17.24
CA LEU A 101 27.58 13.94 -17.06
C LEU A 101 28.31 15.12 -17.72
N ASN A 102 27.65 15.79 -18.67
CA ASN A 102 28.05 17.12 -19.16
C ASN A 102 26.87 18.10 -19.04
N ASP A 103 27.19 19.32 -18.62
CA ASP A 103 26.29 20.25 -17.93
C ASP A 103 25.49 21.20 -18.84
N LYS A 104 25.23 20.82 -20.10
CA LYS A 104 24.56 21.69 -21.08
C LYS A 104 23.46 20.94 -21.82
N ASP A 105 22.27 20.93 -21.24
CA ASP A 105 20.99 20.73 -21.95
C ASP A 105 19.82 20.79 -20.95
N SER A 106 19.28 21.99 -20.71
CA SER A 106 18.12 22.16 -19.83
C SER A 106 16.79 21.76 -20.50
N GLN A 107 16.76 21.58 -21.82
CA GLN A 107 15.56 21.15 -22.57
C GLN A 107 15.59 19.67 -23.01
N THR A 108 16.77 19.03 -23.05
CA THR A 108 16.90 17.59 -23.37
C THR A 108 16.74 16.68 -22.13
N ARG A 109 16.70 17.26 -20.92
CA ARG A 109 16.50 16.59 -19.61
C ARG A 109 15.14 15.90 -19.44
N GLU A 110 14.17 16.13 -20.34
CA GLU A 110 12.83 15.55 -20.28
C GLU A 110 12.65 14.19 -20.98
N ARG A 111 13.70 13.53 -21.48
CA ARG A 111 13.56 12.24 -22.17
C ARG A 111 14.40 11.14 -21.53
N GLY A 112 13.72 10.13 -20.98
CA GLY A 112 14.30 8.92 -20.41
C GLY A 112 13.78 8.59 -19.02
N LEU A 113 13.56 7.31 -18.77
CA LEU A 113 13.26 6.76 -17.45
C LEU A 113 14.51 6.79 -16.55
N ALA A 114 14.46 7.49 -15.41
CA ALA A 114 15.54 7.45 -14.43
C ALA A 114 15.36 6.26 -13.49
N VAL A 115 16.16 5.20 -13.65
CA VAL A 115 16.19 4.06 -12.72
C VAL A 115 17.18 4.36 -11.59
N VAL A 116 16.69 4.37 -10.35
CA VAL A 116 17.45 4.66 -9.14
C VAL A 116 17.30 3.52 -8.15
N ARG A 117 18.39 3.20 -7.42
CA ARG A 117 18.39 2.06 -6.48
C ARG A 117 18.53 2.49 -5.02
N THR A 118 18.95 3.71 -4.76
CA THR A 118 19.10 4.25 -3.40
C THR A 118 18.07 5.34 -3.10
N VAL A 119 17.72 5.49 -1.82
CA VAL A 119 16.86 6.57 -1.32
C VAL A 119 17.50 7.94 -1.59
N ALA A 120 18.82 8.04 -1.55
CA ALA A 120 19.55 9.26 -1.87
C ALA A 120 19.34 9.69 -3.32
N GLU A 121 19.47 8.76 -4.28
CA GLU A 121 19.22 9.01 -5.70
C GLU A 121 17.74 9.34 -5.96
N LEU A 122 16.82 8.60 -5.33
CA LEU A 122 15.38 8.89 -5.41
C LEU A 122 15.06 10.32 -4.96
N ARG A 123 15.55 10.72 -3.79
CA ARG A 123 15.32 12.07 -3.26
C ARG A 123 15.94 13.14 -4.15
N LYS A 124 17.12 12.89 -4.72
CA LYS A 124 17.76 13.79 -5.68
C LYS A 124 16.91 13.97 -6.94
N ALA A 125 16.39 12.88 -7.51
CA ALA A 125 15.53 12.91 -8.69
C ALA A 125 14.21 13.65 -8.42
N VAL A 126 13.54 13.33 -7.31
CA VAL A 126 12.31 14.00 -6.85
C VAL A 126 12.55 15.50 -6.64
N ALA A 127 13.63 15.87 -5.94
CA ALA A 127 13.95 17.27 -5.66
C ALA A 127 14.17 18.09 -6.94
N ALA A 128 14.77 17.50 -7.98
CA ALA A 128 14.96 18.18 -9.27
C ALA A 128 13.63 18.55 -9.94
N PHE A 129 12.64 17.65 -9.94
CA PHE A 129 11.31 17.94 -10.48
C PHE A 129 10.54 18.94 -9.60
N ARG A 130 10.63 18.82 -8.28
CA ARG A 130 10.01 19.77 -7.34
C ARG A 130 10.60 21.19 -7.49
N ALA A 131 11.91 21.32 -7.69
CA ALA A 131 12.55 22.61 -7.94
C ALA A 131 12.07 23.28 -9.24
N ALA A 132 11.56 22.49 -10.19
CA ALA A 132 10.90 22.97 -11.41
C ALA A 132 9.39 23.21 -11.22
N GLY A 133 8.88 23.22 -9.98
CA GLY A 133 7.46 23.45 -9.67
C GLY A 133 6.53 22.29 -10.05
N ARG A 134 7.07 21.08 -10.28
CA ARG A 134 6.28 19.90 -10.65
C ARG A 134 5.81 19.13 -9.41
N THR A 135 4.63 18.54 -9.51
CA THR A 135 4.11 17.58 -8.53
C THR A 135 4.56 16.16 -8.85
N ILE A 136 4.68 15.31 -7.84
CA ILE A 136 5.14 13.92 -7.94
C ILE A 136 4.00 12.97 -7.63
N GLY A 137 3.76 12.02 -8.54
CA GLY A 137 2.78 10.95 -8.38
C GLY A 137 3.48 9.61 -8.21
N LEU A 138 3.38 9.00 -7.03
CA LEU A 138 4.00 7.70 -6.76
C LEU A 138 3.04 6.54 -7.07
N VAL A 139 3.54 5.54 -7.78
CA VAL A 139 2.87 4.26 -8.05
C VAL A 139 3.66 3.12 -7.39
N PRO A 140 3.30 2.70 -6.16
CA PRO A 140 3.99 1.59 -5.51
C PRO A 140 3.63 0.24 -6.14
N THR A 141 4.63 -0.53 -6.58
CA THR A 141 4.42 -1.86 -7.17
C THR A 141 5.43 -2.88 -6.64
N MET A 142 5.15 -4.16 -6.88
CA MET A 142 6.08 -5.27 -6.66
C MET A 142 6.79 -5.75 -7.95
N GLY A 143 6.61 -5.05 -9.08
CA GLY A 143 7.06 -5.52 -10.39
C GLY A 143 6.10 -6.53 -11.05
N ALA A 144 6.58 -7.21 -12.08
CA ALA A 144 5.79 -8.07 -12.98
C ALA A 144 4.55 -7.36 -13.52
N LEU A 145 4.79 -6.18 -14.10
CA LEU A 145 3.78 -5.20 -14.45
C LEU A 145 2.88 -5.68 -15.60
N HIS A 146 1.65 -5.19 -15.55
CA HIS A 146 0.55 -5.45 -16.49
C HIS A 146 -0.25 -4.15 -16.68
N GLU A 147 -1.26 -4.14 -17.55
CA GLU A 147 -2.06 -2.94 -17.88
C GLU A 147 -2.68 -2.27 -16.65
N GLY A 148 -3.10 -3.04 -15.65
CA GLY A 148 -3.56 -2.48 -14.37
C GLY A 148 -2.53 -1.63 -13.60
N HIS A 149 -1.23 -1.83 -13.79
CA HIS A 149 -0.18 -0.98 -13.22
C HIS A 149 0.13 0.22 -14.14
N VAL A 150 0.15 -0.02 -15.45
CA VAL A 150 0.33 1.02 -16.47
C VAL A 150 -0.78 2.08 -16.37
N SER A 151 -2.01 1.68 -16.08
CA SER A 151 -3.12 2.62 -15.87
C SER A 151 -2.92 3.55 -14.67
N LEU A 152 -2.17 3.14 -13.65
CA LEU A 152 -1.85 3.99 -12.50
C LEU A 152 -0.88 5.11 -12.90
N VAL A 153 0.11 4.78 -13.73
CA VAL A 153 1.03 5.77 -14.32
C VAL A 153 0.28 6.75 -15.21
N ALA A 154 -0.63 6.25 -16.05
CA ALA A 154 -1.50 7.09 -16.87
C ALA A 154 -2.40 7.99 -16.01
N GLY A 155 -2.90 7.49 -14.88
CA GLY A 155 -3.64 8.27 -13.88
C GLY A 155 -2.83 9.42 -13.29
N ALA A 156 -1.55 9.19 -12.98
CA ALA A 156 -0.63 10.23 -12.51
C ALA A 156 -0.42 11.32 -13.58
N LEU A 157 -0.16 10.92 -14.83
CA LEU A 157 -0.01 11.85 -15.95
C LEU A 157 -1.26 12.69 -16.18
N ALA A 158 -2.45 12.06 -16.17
CA ALA A 158 -3.71 12.74 -16.37
C ALA A 158 -4.01 13.81 -15.32
N ARG A 159 -3.41 13.69 -14.12
CA ARG A 159 -3.50 14.67 -13.03
C ARG A 159 -2.36 15.69 -13.00
N GLY A 160 -1.50 15.68 -14.03
CA GLY A 160 -0.39 16.61 -14.19
C GLY A 160 0.86 16.28 -13.37
N ASP A 161 0.90 15.12 -12.72
CA ASP A 161 2.05 14.69 -11.92
C ASP A 161 3.18 14.18 -12.81
N VAL A 162 4.40 14.28 -12.29
CA VAL A 162 5.56 13.51 -12.76
C VAL A 162 5.44 12.12 -12.15
N PRO A 163 5.18 11.06 -12.94
CA PRO A 163 5.02 9.73 -12.38
C PRO A 163 6.37 9.16 -11.94
N ALA A 164 6.39 8.67 -10.72
CA ALA A 164 7.43 7.84 -10.15
C ALA A 164 6.82 6.48 -9.80
N ALA A 165 7.51 5.38 -10.08
CA ALA A 165 7.09 4.04 -9.66
C ALA A 165 8.12 3.45 -8.71
N SER A 166 7.67 2.59 -7.79
CA SER A 166 8.58 1.69 -7.08
C SER A 166 8.40 0.26 -7.58
N ILE A 167 9.49 -0.49 -7.67
CA ILE A 167 9.48 -1.94 -7.90
C ILE A 167 10.21 -2.58 -6.74
N PHE A 168 9.44 -3.17 -5.81
CA PHE A 168 10.02 -3.85 -4.66
C PHE A 168 9.11 -4.99 -4.18
N VAL A 169 9.57 -6.23 -4.32
CA VAL A 169 8.87 -7.41 -3.76
C VAL A 169 9.12 -7.43 -2.25
N ASN A 170 8.22 -6.80 -1.49
CA ASN A 170 8.37 -6.68 -0.05
C ASN A 170 8.25 -8.05 0.65
N PRO A 171 9.28 -8.57 1.34
CA PRO A 171 9.18 -9.85 2.05
C PRO A 171 8.22 -9.83 3.24
N THR A 172 8.01 -8.68 3.90
CA THR A 172 7.26 -8.63 5.17
C THR A 172 5.75 -8.79 5.02
N GLN A 173 5.24 -8.67 3.78
CA GLN A 173 3.82 -8.86 3.49
C GLN A 173 3.47 -10.25 2.96
N PHE A 174 4.45 -11.16 2.88
CA PHE A 174 4.24 -12.56 2.50
C PHE A 174 4.23 -13.45 3.74
N GLY A 175 3.22 -14.31 3.85
CA GLY A 175 3.20 -15.38 4.85
C GLY A 175 4.17 -16.53 4.51
N PRO A 176 4.48 -17.43 5.46
CA PRO A 176 5.38 -18.57 5.24
C PRO A 176 4.97 -19.50 4.09
N ASN A 177 3.66 -19.56 3.79
CA ASN A 177 3.07 -20.39 2.74
C ASN A 177 2.66 -19.58 1.49
N GLU A 178 3.11 -18.33 1.37
CA GLU A 178 2.83 -17.48 0.21
C GLU A 178 3.97 -17.52 -0.81
N ASP A 179 3.71 -17.00 -2.01
CA ASP A 179 4.50 -17.19 -3.22
C ASP A 179 5.74 -16.29 -3.34
N PHE A 180 6.40 -15.90 -2.23
CA PHE A 180 7.53 -14.97 -2.26
C PHE A 180 8.69 -15.45 -3.17
N ALA A 181 9.08 -16.72 -3.05
CA ALA A 181 10.15 -17.30 -3.85
C ALA A 181 9.77 -17.44 -5.34
N ALA A 182 8.49 -17.72 -5.61
CA ALA A 182 7.95 -17.90 -6.95
C ALA A 182 7.46 -16.59 -7.60
N TYR A 183 7.56 -15.46 -6.91
CA TYR A 183 7.05 -14.19 -7.41
C TYR A 183 7.82 -13.78 -8.68
N PRO A 184 7.14 -13.51 -9.80
CA PRO A 184 7.79 -13.18 -11.07
C PRO A 184 8.63 -11.91 -10.95
N ARG A 185 9.83 -11.93 -11.56
CA ARG A 185 10.74 -10.79 -11.63
C ARG A 185 11.21 -10.60 -13.07
N ASP A 186 10.91 -9.45 -13.66
CA ASP A 186 11.30 -9.06 -15.01
C ASP A 186 11.57 -7.54 -15.02
N GLU A 187 12.67 -7.11 -14.38
CA GLU A 187 12.98 -5.69 -14.25
C GLU A 187 13.07 -4.99 -15.61
N ALA A 188 13.69 -5.65 -16.61
CA ALA A 188 13.85 -5.07 -17.94
C ALA A 188 12.49 -4.85 -18.63
N GLY A 189 11.61 -5.84 -18.60
CA GLY A 189 10.25 -5.71 -19.14
C GLY A 189 9.40 -4.71 -18.37
N ASP A 190 9.60 -4.62 -17.05
CA ASP A 190 8.90 -3.65 -16.21
C ASP A 190 9.34 -2.21 -16.49
N PHE A 191 10.65 -1.96 -16.62
CA PHE A 191 11.18 -0.64 -17.00
C PHE A 191 10.70 -0.21 -18.38
N ALA A 192 10.70 -1.12 -19.36
CA ALA A 192 10.20 -0.83 -20.70
C ALA A 192 8.71 -0.42 -20.69
N LYS A 193 7.87 -1.12 -19.92
CA LYS A 193 6.45 -0.77 -19.76
C LYS A 193 6.27 0.59 -19.08
N LEU A 194 7.05 0.86 -18.02
CA LEU A 194 6.98 2.12 -17.29
C LEU A 194 7.44 3.31 -18.16
N GLU A 195 8.53 3.15 -18.91
CA GLU A 195 9.01 4.16 -19.84
C GLU A 195 7.98 4.44 -20.94
N ALA A 196 7.43 3.40 -21.55
CA ALA A 196 6.38 3.53 -22.57
C ALA A 196 5.11 4.19 -22.01
N ALA A 197 4.80 3.97 -20.73
CA ALA A 197 3.69 4.61 -20.02
C ALA A 197 3.96 6.06 -19.63
N GLY A 198 5.15 6.60 -19.89
CA GLY A 198 5.55 7.97 -19.55
C GLY A 198 6.03 8.16 -18.11
N CYS A 199 6.38 7.08 -17.41
CA CYS A 199 7.02 7.17 -16.10
C CYS A 199 8.40 7.86 -16.22
N ARG A 200 8.78 8.61 -15.17
CA ARG A 200 10.02 9.41 -15.17
C ARG A 200 11.05 8.92 -14.18
N ILE A 201 10.62 8.29 -13.10
CA ILE A 201 11.50 7.78 -12.04
C ILE A 201 11.07 6.36 -11.70
N VAL A 202 12.01 5.43 -11.63
CA VAL A 202 11.78 4.10 -11.06
C VAL A 202 12.72 3.88 -9.89
N PHE A 203 12.15 3.72 -8.71
CA PHE A 203 12.86 3.29 -7.53
C PHE A 203 12.82 1.76 -7.44
N ALA A 204 13.95 1.12 -7.74
CA ALA A 204 14.13 -0.33 -7.70
C ALA A 204 15.21 -0.72 -6.66
N PRO A 205 14.93 -0.49 -5.36
CA PRO A 205 15.89 -0.79 -4.30
C PRO A 205 16.06 -2.30 -4.13
N ASP A 206 17.22 -2.68 -3.63
CA ASP A 206 17.38 -4.02 -3.05
C ASP A 206 16.77 -4.09 -1.63
N LYS A 207 16.84 -5.28 -1.04
CA LYS A 207 16.33 -5.52 0.32
C LYS A 207 17.11 -4.71 1.36
N ASP A 208 18.40 -4.52 1.18
CA ASP A 208 19.28 -3.93 2.19
C ASP A 208 19.12 -2.40 2.22
N GLU A 209 18.79 -1.77 1.09
CA GLU A 209 18.38 -0.36 1.06
C GLU A 209 17.02 -0.15 1.75
N MET A 210 16.07 -1.08 1.56
CA MET A 210 14.77 -1.02 2.22
C MET A 210 14.85 -1.35 3.72
N TYR A 211 15.68 -2.32 4.09
CA TYR A 211 15.77 -2.90 5.43
C TYR A 211 17.24 -3.13 5.84
N PRO A 212 18.02 -2.06 6.05
CA PRO A 212 19.46 -2.16 6.35
C PRO A 212 19.75 -2.80 7.71
N THR A 213 18.77 -2.76 8.61
CA THR A 213 18.80 -3.41 9.92
C THR A 213 17.47 -4.12 10.17
N PRO A 214 17.43 -5.09 11.10
CA PRO A 214 16.17 -5.67 11.55
C PRO A 214 15.18 -4.57 11.94
N MET A 215 13.98 -4.61 11.37
CA MET A 215 12.96 -3.60 11.62
C MET A 215 12.43 -3.72 13.04
N LEU A 216 12.63 -2.67 13.84
CA LEU A 216 12.04 -2.53 15.19
C LEU A 216 10.73 -1.73 15.18
N THR A 217 10.38 -1.15 14.03
CA THR A 217 9.20 -0.32 13.85
C THR A 217 8.28 -0.95 12.82
N THR A 218 7.02 -1.10 13.18
CA THR A 218 5.95 -1.50 12.27
C THR A 218 4.79 -0.51 12.36
N VAL A 219 3.99 -0.46 11.30
CA VAL A 219 2.76 0.33 11.25
C VAL A 219 1.58 -0.62 11.18
N LYS A 220 0.67 -0.52 12.15
CA LYS A 220 -0.52 -1.36 12.23
C LYS A 220 -1.78 -0.49 12.21
N VAL A 221 -2.69 -0.82 11.31
CA VAL A 221 -4.02 -0.21 11.21
C VAL A 221 -5.03 -1.23 11.73
N THR A 222 -5.95 -0.82 12.60
CA THR A 222 -7.00 -1.67 13.19
C THR A 222 -8.38 -1.35 12.60
N GLY A 223 -9.39 -2.20 12.81
CA GLY A 223 -10.75 -2.00 12.30
C GLY A 223 -10.88 -2.46 10.85
N VAL A 224 -10.31 -1.71 9.89
CA VAL A 224 -10.37 -2.04 8.45
C VAL A 224 -9.60 -3.32 8.08
N THR A 225 -8.74 -3.81 8.99
CA THR A 225 -7.97 -5.05 8.84
C THR A 225 -8.56 -6.24 9.59
N ASP A 226 -9.62 -6.04 10.39
CA ASP A 226 -10.12 -7.09 11.30
C ASP A 226 -10.95 -8.16 10.57
N GLY A 227 -11.50 -7.83 9.38
CA GLY A 227 -12.28 -8.72 8.53
C GLY A 227 -11.63 -8.98 7.15
N LEU A 228 -12.42 -9.61 6.26
CA LEU A 228 -12.04 -9.87 4.87
C LEU A 228 -10.68 -10.58 4.77
N CYS A 229 -9.69 -10.06 4.04
CA CYS A 229 -8.38 -10.72 3.88
C CYS A 229 -7.56 -10.80 5.18
N GLY A 230 -7.84 -9.96 6.19
CA GLY A 230 -7.01 -9.86 7.39
C GLY A 230 -6.86 -11.18 8.14
N PRO A 231 -7.97 -11.81 8.58
CA PRO A 231 -7.92 -13.12 9.25
C PRO A 231 -7.30 -14.24 8.42
N PHE A 232 -7.39 -14.20 7.09
CA PHE A 232 -6.80 -15.22 6.21
C PHE A 232 -5.31 -15.01 5.94
N ARG A 233 -4.79 -13.81 6.23
CA ARG A 233 -3.39 -13.43 5.96
C ARG A 233 -2.80 -12.66 7.14
N PRO A 234 -2.59 -13.31 8.30
CA PRO A 234 -2.05 -12.65 9.49
C PRO A 234 -0.72 -11.93 9.19
N GLY A 235 -0.59 -10.69 9.66
CA GLY A 235 0.60 -9.86 9.43
C GLY A 235 0.68 -9.18 8.05
N HIS A 236 -0.14 -9.59 7.07
CA HIS A 236 -0.07 -9.04 5.71
C HIS A 236 -0.24 -7.52 5.66
N PHE A 237 -1.31 -6.98 6.26
CA PHE A 237 -1.58 -5.54 6.23
C PHE A 237 -0.61 -4.73 7.09
N GLU A 238 -0.01 -5.32 8.12
CA GLU A 238 1.08 -4.68 8.87
C GLU A 238 2.33 -4.55 7.99
N GLY A 239 2.67 -5.60 7.25
CA GLY A 239 3.74 -5.56 6.25
C GLY A 239 3.49 -4.52 5.16
N VAL A 240 2.27 -4.46 4.62
CA VAL A 240 1.87 -3.47 3.62
C VAL A 240 1.92 -2.04 4.17
N ALA A 241 1.28 -1.77 5.31
CA ALA A 241 1.28 -0.43 5.91
C ALA A 241 2.70 0.05 6.23
N THR A 242 3.56 -0.84 6.72
CA THR A 242 4.97 -0.54 7.02
C THR A 242 5.75 -0.19 5.75
N VAL A 243 5.68 -1.00 4.69
CA VAL A 243 6.44 -0.73 3.46
C VAL A 243 5.91 0.50 2.72
N VAL A 244 4.59 0.70 2.67
CA VAL A 244 4.00 1.88 2.03
C VAL A 244 4.36 3.14 2.79
N THR A 245 4.35 3.12 4.13
CA THR A 245 4.85 4.24 4.94
C THR A 245 6.29 4.60 4.57
N LYS A 246 7.18 3.61 4.47
CA LYS A 246 8.58 3.83 4.08
C LYS A 246 8.67 4.46 2.69
N LEU A 247 7.98 3.90 1.70
CA LEU A 247 7.99 4.42 0.33
C LEU A 247 7.49 5.87 0.25
N LEU A 248 6.41 6.19 0.96
CA LEU A 248 5.88 7.56 1.04
C LEU A 248 6.89 8.52 1.69
N MET A 249 7.60 8.10 2.74
CA MET A 249 8.62 8.92 3.42
C MET A 249 9.96 9.01 2.66
N MET A 250 10.25 8.03 1.81
CA MET A 250 11.44 8.02 0.96
C MET A 250 11.23 8.93 -0.25
N ALA A 251 10.09 8.79 -0.94
CA ALA A 251 9.76 9.52 -2.16
C ALA A 251 9.13 10.90 -1.90
N MET A 252 8.46 11.09 -0.75
CA MET A 252 7.69 12.30 -0.41
C MET A 252 6.82 12.79 -1.58
N PRO A 253 5.90 11.95 -2.12
CA PRO A 253 5.09 12.33 -3.27
C PRO A 253 3.95 13.28 -2.86
N ASP A 254 3.39 14.02 -3.81
CA ASP A 254 2.18 14.80 -3.59
C ASP A 254 0.94 13.89 -3.64
N ARG A 255 0.99 12.85 -4.49
CA ARG A 255 -0.08 11.84 -4.62
C ARG A 255 0.46 10.41 -4.69
N GLY A 256 -0.23 9.47 -4.09
CA GLY A 256 0.00 8.03 -4.23
C GLY A 256 -1.15 7.35 -4.97
N TYR A 257 -0.85 6.57 -5.99
CA TYR A 257 -1.83 5.91 -6.86
C TYR A 257 -1.88 4.42 -6.60
N PHE A 258 -3.07 3.91 -6.31
CA PHE A 258 -3.30 2.51 -5.97
C PHE A 258 -4.53 1.97 -6.69
N GLY A 259 -4.47 0.74 -7.16
CA GLY A 259 -5.61 0.09 -7.83
C GLY A 259 -6.71 -0.30 -6.86
N GLU A 260 -7.96 -0.05 -7.24
CA GLU A 260 -9.14 -0.44 -6.47
C GLU A 260 -9.33 -1.96 -6.41
N LYS A 261 -8.66 -2.74 -7.26
CA LYS A 261 -8.71 -4.21 -7.26
C LYS A 261 -8.37 -4.77 -5.87
N ASP A 262 -7.39 -4.21 -5.17
CA ASP A 262 -7.05 -4.53 -3.79
C ASP A 262 -7.74 -3.54 -2.83
N PHE A 263 -9.07 -3.44 -2.86
CA PHE A 263 -9.83 -2.36 -2.19
C PHE A 263 -9.59 -2.27 -0.68
N GLN A 264 -9.48 -3.40 0.02
CA GLN A 264 -9.16 -3.40 1.45
C GLN A 264 -7.77 -2.78 1.71
N GLN A 265 -6.78 -3.07 0.85
CA GLN A 265 -5.46 -2.45 0.94
C GLN A 265 -5.56 -0.93 0.74
N LEU A 266 -6.34 -0.49 -0.24
CA LEU A 266 -6.57 0.95 -0.47
C LEU A 266 -7.15 1.63 0.77
N GLN A 267 -8.15 1.03 1.43
CA GLN A 267 -8.71 1.59 2.67
C GLN A 267 -7.70 1.61 3.80
N VAL A 268 -6.92 0.54 4.00
CA VAL A 268 -5.83 0.51 4.99
C VAL A 268 -4.86 1.67 4.78
N ILE A 269 -4.44 1.92 3.54
CA ILE A 269 -3.50 3.00 3.21
C ILE A 269 -4.15 4.37 3.41
N LYS A 270 -5.41 4.56 3.00
CA LYS A 270 -6.16 5.82 3.24
C LYS A 270 -6.31 6.12 4.73
N THR A 271 -6.71 5.13 5.53
CA THR A 271 -6.81 5.25 6.99
C THR A 271 -5.46 5.61 7.59
N MET A 272 -4.40 4.88 7.23
CA MET A 272 -3.03 5.14 7.70
C MET A 272 -2.57 6.56 7.40
N VAL A 273 -2.72 7.03 6.16
CA VAL A 273 -2.29 8.37 5.73
C VAL A 273 -3.05 9.46 6.46
N ARG A 274 -4.37 9.31 6.62
CA ARG A 274 -5.22 10.23 7.38
C ARG A 274 -4.80 10.29 8.84
N ASP A 275 -4.71 9.13 9.49
CA ASP A 275 -4.50 9.03 10.95
C ASP A 275 -3.09 9.48 11.35
N LEU A 276 -2.10 9.28 10.47
CA LEU A 276 -0.72 9.74 10.66
C LEU A 276 -0.47 11.15 10.10
N ALA A 277 -1.53 11.84 9.64
CA ALA A 277 -1.47 13.19 9.06
C ALA A 277 -0.38 13.34 7.98
N MET A 278 -0.21 12.31 7.14
CA MET A 278 0.80 12.33 6.10
C MET A 278 0.39 13.30 4.98
N PRO A 279 1.31 14.16 4.48
CA PRO A 279 1.00 15.18 3.47
C PRO A 279 0.98 14.58 2.05
N VAL A 280 0.15 13.57 1.82
CA VAL A 280 0.00 12.88 0.53
C VAL A 280 -1.48 12.57 0.25
N GLU A 281 -1.94 12.85 -0.97
CA GLU A 281 -3.27 12.43 -1.43
C GLU A 281 -3.22 10.96 -1.88
N ILE A 282 -4.11 10.10 -1.39
CA ILE A 282 -4.22 8.71 -1.84
C ILE A 282 -5.35 8.56 -2.86
N VAL A 283 -4.97 8.33 -4.12
CA VAL A 283 -5.87 8.20 -5.26
C VAL A 283 -6.13 6.73 -5.56
N GLY A 284 -7.40 6.33 -5.44
CA GLY A 284 -7.87 5.02 -5.91
C GLY A 284 -8.16 5.05 -7.40
N MET A 285 -7.57 4.12 -8.15
CA MET A 285 -7.76 3.98 -9.59
C MET A 285 -8.65 2.77 -9.90
N PRO A 286 -9.64 2.88 -10.81
CA PRO A 286 -10.56 1.78 -11.11
C PRO A 286 -9.85 0.48 -11.46
N THR A 287 -10.44 -0.66 -11.07
CA THR A 287 -9.97 -1.98 -11.47
C THR A 287 -9.99 -2.10 -12.99
N VAL A 288 -8.81 -2.32 -13.58
CA VAL A 288 -8.72 -2.70 -15.00
C VAL A 288 -9.15 -4.15 -15.15
N ARG A 289 -10.01 -4.40 -16.13
CA ARG A 289 -10.59 -5.71 -16.43
C ARG A 289 -10.17 -6.16 -17.82
N GLU A 290 -10.06 -7.47 -17.99
CA GLU A 290 -9.99 -8.11 -19.31
C GLU A 290 -11.33 -7.89 -20.05
N PRO A 291 -11.38 -8.03 -21.39
CA PRO A 291 -12.59 -7.75 -22.18
C PRO A 291 -13.84 -8.53 -21.75
N ASP A 292 -13.65 -9.68 -21.10
CA ASP A 292 -14.71 -10.55 -20.57
C ASP A 292 -15.09 -10.25 -19.10
N GLY A 293 -14.50 -9.20 -18.52
CA GLY A 293 -14.84 -8.67 -17.20
C GLY A 293 -13.97 -9.20 -16.06
N LEU A 294 -13.07 -10.16 -16.29
CA LEU A 294 -12.17 -10.65 -15.24
C LEU A 294 -11.24 -9.52 -14.77
N ALA A 295 -11.13 -9.30 -13.47
CA ALA A 295 -10.17 -8.34 -12.93
C ALA A 295 -8.74 -8.77 -13.30
N MET A 296 -7.96 -7.83 -13.88
CA MET A 296 -6.58 -8.13 -14.26
C MET A 296 -5.73 -8.39 -13.02
N SER A 297 -4.98 -9.47 -13.06
CA SER A 297 -4.07 -9.88 -11.99
C SER A 297 -2.92 -10.68 -12.57
N SER A 298 -1.70 -10.46 -12.08
CA SER A 298 -0.55 -11.30 -12.44
C SER A 298 -0.79 -12.78 -12.18
N ARG A 299 -1.67 -13.12 -11.21
CA ARG A 299 -2.06 -14.50 -10.85
C ARG A 299 -3.04 -15.15 -11.84
N ASN A 300 -3.65 -14.42 -12.77
CA ASN A 300 -4.52 -15.02 -13.79
C ASN A 300 -3.76 -16.03 -14.67
N ARG A 301 -2.44 -15.86 -14.82
CA ARG A 301 -1.55 -16.80 -15.53
C ARG A 301 -1.50 -18.21 -14.95
N TYR A 302 -1.93 -18.39 -13.69
CA TYR A 302 -1.93 -19.68 -13.02
C TYR A 302 -3.19 -20.50 -13.30
N LEU A 303 -4.21 -19.88 -13.89
CA LEU A 303 -5.46 -20.55 -14.25
C LEU A 303 -5.26 -21.39 -15.50
N ALA A 304 -5.65 -22.66 -15.44
CA ALA A 304 -5.85 -23.48 -16.62
C ALA A 304 -6.99 -22.92 -17.48
N ALA A 305 -7.07 -23.29 -18.76
CA ALA A 305 -8.09 -22.78 -19.67
C ALA A 305 -9.52 -22.97 -19.13
N ALA A 306 -9.84 -24.15 -18.57
CA ALA A 306 -11.15 -24.41 -17.96
C ALA A 306 -11.39 -23.57 -16.70
N GLU A 307 -10.38 -23.41 -15.84
CA GLU A 307 -10.46 -22.53 -14.66
C GLU A 307 -10.66 -21.07 -15.07
N ARG A 308 -10.04 -20.62 -16.16
CA ARG A 308 -10.17 -19.26 -16.67
C ARG A 308 -11.59 -18.92 -17.13
N GLU A 309 -12.29 -19.89 -17.73
CA GLU A 309 -13.71 -19.75 -18.07
C GLU A 309 -14.58 -19.72 -16.81
N THR A 310 -14.33 -20.60 -15.83
CA THR A 310 -15.04 -20.59 -14.54
C THR A 310 -14.83 -19.29 -13.77
N ALA A 311 -13.63 -18.69 -13.83
CA ALA A 311 -13.30 -17.44 -13.15
C ALA A 311 -14.23 -16.27 -13.53
N LEU A 312 -14.81 -16.29 -14.74
CA LEU A 312 -15.78 -15.28 -15.19
C LEU A 312 -17.07 -15.27 -14.39
N ARG A 313 -17.42 -16.39 -13.75
CA ARG A 313 -18.59 -16.46 -12.86
C ARG A 313 -18.43 -15.53 -11.67
N LEU A 314 -17.21 -15.26 -11.20
CA LEU A 314 -16.95 -14.34 -10.09
C LEU A 314 -17.56 -12.96 -10.35
N TYR A 315 -17.22 -12.35 -11.48
CA TYR A 315 -17.70 -11.01 -11.83
C TYR A 315 -19.23 -10.97 -12.07
N ARG A 316 -19.78 -12.04 -12.67
CA ARG A 316 -21.22 -12.15 -12.93
C ARG A 316 -22.03 -12.22 -11.64
N GLU A 317 -21.66 -13.11 -10.71
CA GLU A 317 -22.38 -13.26 -9.44
C GLU A 317 -22.26 -11.99 -8.59
N MET A 318 -21.09 -11.34 -8.57
CA MET A 318 -20.92 -10.06 -7.88
C MET A 318 -21.82 -8.97 -8.46
N THR A 319 -21.90 -8.87 -9.78
CA THR A 319 -22.75 -7.89 -10.47
C THR A 319 -24.23 -8.13 -10.15
N ALA A 320 -24.67 -9.39 -10.11
CA ALA A 320 -26.01 -9.76 -9.71
C ALA A 320 -26.31 -9.33 -8.25
N VAL A 321 -25.37 -9.57 -7.32
CA VAL A 321 -25.49 -9.09 -5.93
C VAL A 321 -25.60 -7.57 -5.90
N ALA A 322 -24.69 -6.84 -6.56
CA ALA A 322 -24.69 -5.38 -6.56
C ALA A 322 -25.98 -4.78 -7.11
N LEU A 323 -26.59 -5.42 -8.12
CA LEU A 323 -27.90 -5.03 -8.63
C LEU A 323 -29.02 -5.31 -7.62
N ALA A 324 -29.03 -6.49 -6.99
CA ALA A 324 -30.08 -6.90 -6.07
C ALA A 324 -30.14 -6.05 -4.79
N VAL A 325 -28.98 -5.69 -4.23
CA VAL A 325 -28.91 -4.96 -2.95
C VAL A 325 -28.99 -3.44 -3.09
N ARG A 326 -28.96 -2.93 -4.33
CA ARG A 326 -28.95 -1.49 -4.63
C ARG A 326 -30.14 -0.78 -4.00
N GLY A 327 -29.91 0.40 -3.44
CA GLY A 327 -30.96 1.21 -2.82
C GLY A 327 -31.69 0.53 -1.66
N GLY A 328 -31.09 -0.49 -1.04
CA GLY A 328 -31.68 -1.25 0.06
C GLY A 328 -32.65 -2.36 -0.38
N GLY A 329 -32.63 -2.76 -1.66
CA GLY A 329 -33.54 -3.76 -2.25
C GLY A 329 -33.55 -5.10 -1.53
N ALA A 330 -32.64 -6.01 -1.87
CA ALA A 330 -32.49 -7.32 -1.23
C ALA A 330 -31.77 -7.23 0.13
N SER A 331 -31.84 -8.30 0.93
CA SER A 331 -30.90 -8.51 2.04
C SER A 331 -29.52 -8.75 1.45
N CYS A 332 -28.51 -8.03 1.96
CA CYS A 332 -27.12 -8.27 1.56
C CYS A 332 -26.69 -9.69 1.92
N THR A 333 -27.00 -10.16 3.12
CA THR A 333 -26.62 -11.49 3.60
C THR A 333 -27.24 -12.60 2.74
N GLU A 334 -28.52 -12.50 2.40
CA GLU A 334 -29.19 -13.49 1.56
C GLU A 334 -28.63 -13.48 0.13
N ALA A 335 -28.44 -12.30 -0.45
CA ALA A 335 -27.91 -12.17 -1.81
C ALA A 335 -26.49 -12.75 -1.92
N THR A 336 -25.62 -12.48 -0.94
CA THR A 336 -24.24 -12.99 -0.95
C THR A 336 -24.14 -14.47 -0.63
N ALA A 337 -25.05 -15.01 0.20
CA ALA A 337 -25.17 -16.45 0.42
C ALA A 337 -25.56 -17.18 -0.87
N ALA A 338 -26.57 -16.68 -1.59
CA ALA A 338 -26.99 -17.26 -2.87
C ALA A 338 -25.87 -17.22 -3.92
N ALA A 339 -25.16 -16.09 -4.04
CA ALA A 339 -24.00 -15.96 -4.92
C ALA A 339 -22.87 -16.93 -4.55
N SER A 340 -22.61 -17.13 -3.25
CA SER A 340 -21.59 -18.07 -2.78
C SER A 340 -21.91 -19.52 -3.19
N VAL A 341 -23.18 -19.93 -3.07
CA VAL A 341 -23.64 -21.25 -3.54
C VAL A 341 -23.47 -21.38 -5.06
N ALA A 342 -23.81 -20.33 -5.83
CA ALA A 342 -23.66 -20.32 -7.28
C ALA A 342 -22.18 -20.44 -7.72
N LEU A 343 -21.25 -19.79 -7.02
CA LEU A 343 -19.81 -19.92 -7.28
C LEU A 343 -19.31 -21.33 -7.02
N LEU A 344 -19.69 -21.95 -5.89
CA LEU A 344 -19.32 -23.33 -5.59
C LEU A 344 -19.86 -24.30 -6.64
N ALA A 345 -21.13 -24.14 -7.04
CA ALA A 345 -21.75 -24.93 -8.10
C ALA A 345 -21.09 -24.75 -9.48
N ALA A 346 -20.48 -23.59 -9.73
CA ALA A 346 -19.73 -23.31 -10.95
C ALA A 346 -18.32 -23.91 -10.98
N GLY A 347 -17.83 -24.48 -9.87
CA GLY A 347 -16.54 -25.15 -9.79
C GLY A 347 -15.47 -24.40 -8.99
N PHE A 348 -15.82 -23.35 -8.23
CA PHE A 348 -14.91 -22.81 -7.22
C PHE A 348 -14.74 -23.79 -6.05
N ASP A 349 -13.52 -24.04 -5.63
CA ASP A 349 -13.23 -24.97 -4.52
C ASP A 349 -13.66 -24.40 -3.17
N LYS A 350 -13.55 -23.07 -3.02
CA LYS A 350 -13.86 -22.38 -1.77
C LYS A 350 -14.18 -20.91 -1.99
N VAL A 351 -15.22 -20.42 -1.34
CA VAL A 351 -15.45 -18.98 -1.15
C VAL A 351 -14.96 -18.63 0.26
N GLU A 352 -13.85 -17.89 0.36
CA GLU A 352 -13.31 -17.45 1.67
C GLU A 352 -14.20 -16.37 2.28
N TYR A 353 -14.66 -15.44 1.46
CA TYR A 353 -15.73 -14.51 1.77
C TYR A 353 -16.37 -13.99 0.49
N LEU A 354 -17.67 -13.68 0.56
CA LEU A 354 -18.40 -12.85 -0.40
C LEU A 354 -19.39 -12.04 0.44
N THR A 355 -19.22 -10.72 0.48
CA THR A 355 -20.01 -9.86 1.37
C THR A 355 -20.20 -8.47 0.77
N VAL A 356 -21.22 -7.75 1.26
CA VAL A 356 -21.43 -6.33 0.98
C VAL A 356 -20.93 -5.53 2.17
N VAL A 357 -20.05 -4.57 1.93
CA VAL A 357 -19.43 -3.75 2.98
C VAL A 357 -19.63 -2.27 2.72
N ASP A 358 -19.64 -1.49 3.80
CA ASP A 358 -19.48 -0.04 3.76
C ASP A 358 -18.13 0.31 3.08
N ALA A 359 -18.14 1.27 2.16
CA ALA A 359 -16.98 1.54 1.30
C ALA A 359 -15.80 2.16 2.05
N GLU A 360 -16.01 2.78 3.22
CA GLU A 360 -14.94 3.38 4.03
C GLU A 360 -14.51 2.46 5.18
N SER A 361 -15.46 2.06 6.04
CA SER A 361 -15.17 1.27 7.24
C SER A 361 -15.00 -0.22 7.00
N LEU A 362 -15.35 -0.72 5.81
CA LEU A 362 -15.34 -2.14 5.45
C LEU A 362 -16.19 -3.04 6.36
N ARG A 363 -17.09 -2.44 7.15
CA ARG A 363 -18.03 -3.19 7.99
C ARG A 363 -19.10 -3.84 7.11
N PRO A 364 -19.45 -5.12 7.34
CA PRO A 364 -20.54 -5.77 6.64
C PRO A 364 -21.85 -5.00 6.79
N LEU A 365 -22.62 -4.95 5.70
CA LEU A 365 -23.93 -4.32 5.65
C LEU A 365 -25.01 -5.37 5.47
N GLU A 366 -26.13 -5.20 6.16
CA GLU A 366 -27.36 -5.98 5.89
C GLU A 366 -28.23 -5.31 4.82
N LYS A 367 -28.18 -3.98 4.74
CA LYS A 367 -28.87 -3.15 3.74
C LYS A 367 -27.96 -2.02 3.28
N VAL A 368 -28.02 -1.70 1.99
CA VAL A 368 -27.24 -0.59 1.41
C VAL A 368 -28.02 0.72 1.51
N ALA A 369 -27.45 1.68 2.23
CA ALA A 369 -28.00 3.03 2.39
C ALA A 369 -27.04 4.14 1.90
N GLY A 370 -25.83 3.78 1.47
CA GLY A 370 -24.78 4.70 1.05
C GLY A 370 -23.70 3.97 0.24
N PRO A 371 -22.52 4.59 0.01
CA PRO A 371 -21.44 3.98 -0.73
C PRO A 371 -21.05 2.60 -0.18
N ALA A 372 -21.18 1.57 -1.00
CA ALA A 372 -20.90 0.19 -0.60
C ALA A 372 -20.12 -0.56 -1.68
N ARG A 373 -19.45 -1.64 -1.27
CA ARG A 373 -18.76 -2.57 -2.17
C ARG A 373 -19.30 -3.98 -1.98
N VAL A 374 -19.53 -4.69 -3.08
CA VAL A 374 -19.50 -6.16 -3.06
C VAL A 374 -18.03 -6.57 -3.16
N ILE A 375 -17.55 -7.37 -2.22
CA ILE A 375 -16.15 -7.80 -2.15
C ILE A 375 -16.06 -9.32 -1.98
N VAL A 376 -15.13 -9.95 -2.69
CA VAL A 376 -15.00 -11.41 -2.72
C VAL A 376 -13.54 -11.85 -2.67
N ALA A 377 -13.31 -12.97 -2.00
CA ALA A 377 -12.14 -13.81 -2.19
C ALA A 377 -12.57 -15.27 -2.35
N ALA A 378 -12.14 -15.91 -3.43
CA ALA A 378 -12.46 -17.30 -3.73
C ALA A 378 -11.25 -18.04 -4.29
N ARG A 379 -11.22 -19.36 -4.11
CA ARG A 379 -10.18 -20.24 -4.63
C ARG A 379 -10.72 -21.05 -5.80
N LEU A 380 -9.91 -21.10 -6.86
CA LEU A 380 -10.15 -21.88 -8.05
C LEU A 380 -8.84 -22.57 -8.44
N GLY A 381 -8.83 -23.89 -8.28
CA GLY A 381 -7.62 -24.69 -8.27
C GLY A 381 -6.64 -24.19 -7.21
N ARG A 382 -5.41 -23.89 -7.65
CA ARG A 382 -4.36 -23.33 -6.76
C ARG A 382 -4.43 -21.81 -6.63
N THR A 383 -5.30 -21.14 -7.40
CA THR A 383 -5.31 -19.69 -7.52
C THR A 383 -6.32 -19.07 -6.56
N ARG A 384 -5.87 -18.15 -5.71
CA ARG A 384 -6.74 -17.30 -4.89
C ARG A 384 -7.06 -16.02 -5.67
N LEU A 385 -8.31 -15.90 -6.10
CA LEU A 385 -8.84 -14.74 -6.81
C LEU A 385 -9.50 -13.79 -5.81
N ILE A 386 -9.35 -12.49 -6.06
CA ILE A 386 -10.07 -11.44 -5.34
C ILE A 386 -10.67 -10.48 -6.36
N ASP A 387 -11.81 -9.91 -6.02
CA ASP A 387 -12.43 -8.84 -6.79
C ASP A 387 -13.34 -8.00 -5.90
N ASN A 388 -13.68 -6.80 -6.35
CA ASN A 388 -14.70 -5.96 -5.74
C ASN A 388 -15.37 -5.08 -6.80
N ILE A 389 -16.63 -4.72 -6.55
CA ILE A 389 -17.37 -3.74 -7.37
C ILE A 389 -18.18 -2.81 -6.48
N ALA A 390 -18.39 -1.58 -6.95
CA ALA A 390 -19.28 -0.64 -6.29
C ALA A 390 -20.74 -1.08 -6.41
N VAL A 391 -21.49 -0.95 -5.31
CA VAL A 391 -22.95 -0.93 -5.35
C VAL A 391 -23.31 0.51 -5.70
N GLY A 392 -23.60 0.76 -6.97
CA GLY A 392 -23.94 2.10 -7.49
C GLY A 392 -25.40 2.46 -7.32
#